data_AF-A0A9D6HDQ2-F1
#
_entry.id   AF-A0A9D6HDQ2-F1
#
_cell.length_a   1.000
_cell.length_b   1.000
_cell.length_c   1.000
_cell.angle_alpha   90.00
_cell.angle_beta   90.00
_cell.angle_gamma   90.00
#
_symmetry.space_group_name_H-M   'P 1'
#
loop_
_entity.id
_entity.type
_entity.pdbx_description
1 polymer ?
#
loop_
_entity_poly.entity_id
_entity_poly.type
_entity_poly.pdbx_seq_one_letter_code
_entity_poly.pdbx_strand_id
1 'polypeptide(L)' 'MRELAAAAAFVWDSTRGARLSPWKSPYLRWRIETYWGLPAASIQRETFWAFSWRERRRLLSFLLWAGRMRSAAR' A
#
# COMPACT_ATOMS: atom_id res chain seq x y z
N MET A 1 16.05 -6.18 8.30
CA MET A 1 15.76 -4.89 8.98
C MET A 1 15.67 -3.71 8.01
N ARG A 2 16.68 -3.43 7.17
CA ARG A 2 16.69 -2.28 6.24
C ARG A 2 15.56 -2.28 5.18
N GLU A 3 15.19 -3.45 4.65
CA GLU A 3 14.14 -3.53 3.62
C GLU A 3 12.74 -3.23 4.14
N LEU A 4 12.46 -3.61 5.40
CA LEU A 4 11.20 -3.28 6.07
C LEU A 4 11.07 -1.76 6.29
N ALA A 5 12.18 -1.09 6.62
CA ALA A 5 12.21 0.35 6.76
C ALA A 5 11.97 1.06 5.41
N ALA A 6 12.53 0.55 4.31
CA ALA A 6 12.28 1.08 2.97
C ALA A 6 10.82 0.90 2.53
N ALA A 7 10.24 -0.27 2.79
CA ALA A 7 8.82 -0.55 2.55
C ALA A 7 7.92 0.38 3.39
N ALA A 8 8.21 0.54 4.68
CA ALA A 8 7.48 1.44 5.57
C ALA A 8 7.59 2.90 5.13
N ALA A 9 8.77 3.36 4.74
CA ALA A 9 8.99 4.72 4.22
C ALA A 9 8.22 4.95 2.91
N PHE A 10 8.16 3.96 2.01
CA PHE A 10 7.36 4.04 0.80
C PHE A 10 5.87 4.16 1.10
N VAL A 11 5.33 3.34 2.01
CA VAL A 11 3.93 3.43 2.45
C VAL A 11 3.66 4.79 3.10
N TRP A 12 4.56 5.25 3.96
CA TRP A 12 4.46 6.53 4.66
C TRP A 12 4.41 7.74 3.71
N ASP A 13 5.18 7.66 2.62
CA ASP A 13 5.20 8.66 1.57
C ASP A 13 3.95 8.60 0.69
N SER A 14 3.51 7.39 0.36
CA SER A 14 2.32 7.12 -0.47
C SER A 14 1.00 7.41 0.25
N THR A 15 1.02 7.44 1.58
CA THR A 15 -0.13 7.77 2.45
C THR A 15 -0.05 9.19 3.00
N ARG A 16 0.89 10.02 2.54
CA ARG A 16 1.06 11.41 2.99
C ARG A 16 -0.24 12.19 2.75
N GLY A 17 -0.85 12.70 3.83
CA GLY A 17 -2.18 13.35 3.82
C GLY A 17 -3.35 12.46 4.27
N ALA A 18 -3.15 11.14 4.37
CA ALA A 18 -4.15 10.18 4.84
C ALA A 18 -3.54 9.15 5.82
N ARG A 19 -2.47 9.52 6.53
CA ARG A 19 -1.68 8.62 7.40
C ARG A 19 -2.52 7.92 8.48
N LEU A 20 -3.49 8.63 9.05
CA LEU A 20 -4.41 8.11 10.07
C LEU A 20 -5.63 7.39 9.47
N SER A 21 -5.79 7.42 8.15
CA SER A 21 -6.92 6.81 7.44
C SER A 21 -6.49 6.38 6.04
N PRO A 22 -5.61 5.36 5.91
CA PRO A 22 -5.05 4.94 4.63
C PRO A 22 -6.13 4.51 3.62
N TRP A 23 -7.26 3.99 4.09
CA TRP A 23 -8.45 3.68 3.28
C TRP A 23 -9.13 4.92 2.67
N LYS A 24 -8.78 6.16 3.07
CA LYS A 24 -9.23 7.40 2.44
C LYS A 24 -8.27 7.94 1.38
N SER A 25 -7.05 7.38 1.28
CA SER A 25 -6.07 7.82 0.29
C SER A 25 -6.55 7.44 -1.12
N PRO A 26 -6.78 8.42 -2.02
CA PRO A 26 -7.15 8.13 -3.41
C PRO A 26 -6.08 7.29 -4.12
N TYR A 27 -4.80 7.56 -3.82
CA TYR A 27 -3.68 6.83 -4.40
C TYR A 27 -3.69 5.35 -4.03
N LEU A 28 -3.94 5.01 -2.75
CA LEU A 28 -4.01 3.60 -2.34
C LEU A 28 -5.21 2.89 -2.96
N ARG A 29 -6.37 3.56 -2.99
CA ARG A 29 -7.58 2.96 -3.58
C ARG A 29 -7.36 2.63 -5.05
N TRP A 30 -6.77 3.56 -5.79
CA TRP A 30 -6.46 3.37 -7.20
C TRP A 30 -5.39 2.28 -7.43
N ARG A 31 -4.39 2.18 -6.55
CA ARG A 31 -3.42 1.07 -6.57
C ARG A 31 -4.08 -0.28 -6.30
N ILE A 32 -5.03 -0.32 -5.37
CA ILE A 32 -5.77 -1.54 -5.06
C ILE A 32 -6.64 -1.96 -6.25
N GLU A 33 -7.31 -1.00 -6.88
CA GLU A 33 -8.10 -1.21 -8.09
C GLU A 33 -7.25 -1.74 -9.25
N THR A 34 -6.10 -1.11 -9.51
CA THR A 34 -5.21 -1.50 -10.62
C THR A 34 -4.65 -2.91 -10.46
N TYR A 35 -4.22 -3.28 -9.24
CA TYR A 35 -3.53 -4.55 -9.03
C TYR A 35 -4.44 -5.72 -8.69
N TRP A 36 -5.62 -5.46 -8.13
CA TRP A 36 -6.51 -6.51 -7.63
C TRP A 36 -7.95 -6.40 -8.13
N GLY A 37 -8.26 -5.42 -8.99
CA GLY A 37 -9.58 -5.28 -9.62
C GLY A 37 -10.69 -4.88 -8.65
N LEU A 38 -10.35 -4.43 -7.44
CA LEU A 38 -11.32 -3.98 -6.45
C LEU A 38 -11.72 -2.52 -6.73
N PRO A 39 -13.00 -2.23 -7.01
CA PRO A 39 -13.42 -0.87 -7.33
C PRO A 39 -13.02 0.10 -6.21
N ALA A 40 -12.31 1.19 -6.55
CA ALA A 40 -11.86 2.17 -5.56
C ALA A 40 -13.00 2.73 -4.70
N ALA A 41 -14.21 2.80 -5.27
CA ALA A 41 -15.43 3.26 -4.60
C ALA A 41 -15.99 2.27 -3.56
N SER A 42 -15.72 0.97 -3.68
CA SER A 42 -16.19 -0.05 -2.73
C SER A 42 -15.22 -0.30 -1.58
N ILE A 43 -14.04 0.33 -1.61
CA ILE A 43 -13.02 0.23 -0.56
C ILE A 43 -13.44 1.10 0.63
N GLN A 44 -14.20 0.49 1.53
CA GLN A 44 -14.49 1.01 2.86
C GLN A 44 -13.46 0.52 3.89
N ARG A 45 -13.63 0.95 5.16
CA ARG A 45 -12.71 0.59 6.24
C ARG A 45 -12.56 -0.91 6.42
N GLU A 46 -13.67 -1.65 6.57
CA GLU A 46 -13.60 -3.10 6.78
C GLU A 46 -12.99 -3.81 5.58
N THR A 47 -13.43 -3.48 4.37
CA THR A 47 -12.92 -4.08 3.13
C THR A 47 -11.42 -3.85 2.99
N PHE A 48 -10.95 -2.63 3.27
CA PHE A 48 -9.53 -2.30 3.21
C PHE A 48 -8.71 -3.11 4.21
N TRP A 49 -9.17 -3.24 5.45
CA TRP A 49 -8.47 -4.01 6.49
C TRP A 49 -8.51 -5.51 6.22
N ALA A 50 -9.67 -6.06 5.86
CA ALA A 50 -9.83 -7.46 5.49
C ALA A 50 -8.95 -7.83 4.28
N PHE A 51 -8.92 -6.98 3.25
CA PHE A 51 -8.05 -7.13 2.10
C PHE A 51 -6.56 -7.06 2.48
N SER A 52 -6.18 -6.02 3.22
CA SER A 52 -4.79 -5.82 3.65
C SER A 52 -4.28 -6.99 4.48
N TRP A 53 -5.15 -7.60 5.29
CA TRP A 53 -4.83 -8.78 6.08
C TRP A 53 -4.76 -10.05 5.23
N ARG A 54 -5.73 -10.27 4.33
CA ARG A 54 -5.78 -11.44 3.44
C ARG A 54 -4.57 -11.47 2.49
N GLU A 55 -4.26 -10.33 1.87
CA GLU A 55 -3.17 -10.20 0.91
C GLU A 55 -1.86 -9.72 1.53
N ARG A 56 -1.74 -9.71 2.87
CA ARG A 56 -0.56 -9.18 3.58
C ARG A 56 0.76 -9.70 3.04
N ARG A 57 0.81 -10.98 2.66
CA ARG A 57 2.03 -11.61 2.09
C ARG A 57 2.38 -11.02 0.72
N ARG A 58 1.41 -10.88 -0.17
CA ARG A 58 1.60 -10.26 -1.50
C ARG A 58 1.89 -8.77 -1.39
N LEU A 59 1.18 -8.06 -0.51
CA LEU A 59 1.42 -6.64 -0.20
C LEU A 59 2.84 -6.43 0.33
N LEU A 60 3.29 -7.25 1.28
CA LEU A 60 4.66 -7.17 1.80
C LEU A 60 5.70 -7.43 0.70
N SER A 61 5.54 -8.47 -0.11
CA SER A 61 6.45 -8.74 -1.23
C SER A 61 6.48 -7.60 -2.24
N PHE A 62 5.32 -7.01 -2.56
CA PHE A 62 5.22 -5.84 -3.43
C PHE A 62 5.91 -4.62 -2.82
N LEU A 63 5.69 -4.33 -1.54
CA LEU A 63 6.28 -3.18 -0.86
C LEU A 63 7.80 -3.31 -0.70
N LEU A 64 8.30 -4.54 -0.46
CA LEU A 64 9.73 -4.83 -0.43
C LEU A 64 10.35 -4.64 -1.82
N TRP A 65 9.69 -5.13 -2.88
CA TRP A 65 10.12 -4.87 -4.26
C TRP A 65 10.11 -3.37 -4.59
N ALA A 66 9.03 -2.66 -4.26
CA ALA A 66 8.90 -1.22 -4.50
C ALA A 66 9.94 -0.39 -3.74
N GLY A 67 10.22 -0.76 -2.48
CA GLY A 67 11.27 -0.15 -1.65
C GLY A 67 12.67 -0.37 -2.24
N ARG A 68 12.94 -1.57 -2.79
CA ARG A 68 14.18 -1.87 -3.52
C ARG A 68 14.28 -1.03 -4.80
N MET A 69 13.22 -0.95 -5.61
CA MET A 69 13.21 -0.12 -6.83
C MET A 69 13.45 1.36 -6.52
N ARG A 70 12.84 1.91 -5.47
CA ARG A 70 13.08 3.30 -5.04
C ARG A 70 14.50 3.54 -4.56
N SER A 71 15.11 2.55 -3.91
CA SER A 71 16.50 2.64 -3.46
C SER A 71 17.49 2.53 -4.63
N ALA A 72 17.13 1.77 -5.67
CA ALA A 72 17.92 1.63 -6.90
C ALA A 72 17.75 2.80 -7.88
N ALA A 73 16.63 3.54 -7.78
CA ALA A 73 16.35 4.73 -8.59
C ALA A 73 16.93 6.04 -7.98
N ARG A 74 17.60 5.96 -6.83
CA ARG A 74 18.41 7.04 -6.25
C ARG A 74 19.88 6.81 -6.57
#